data_AF-A0A8S1AU29-F1
#
_entry.id   AF-A0A8S1AU29-F1
#
_cell.length_a   1.000
_cell.length_b   1.000
_cell.length_c   1.000
_cell.angle_alpha   90.00
_cell.angle_beta   90.00
_cell.angle_gamma   90.00
#
_symmetry.space_group_name_H-M   'P 1'
#
loop_
_entity.id
_entity.type
_entity.pdbx_description
1 polymer ?
#
loop_
_entity_poly.entity_id
_entity_poly.type
_entity_poly.pdbx_seq_one_letter_code
_entity_poly.pdbx_strand_id
1 'polypeptide(L)'
;MGIVKEILSIVGEDIMQPKNSVQERMPVDPKKSIQFCIGTAFQLVTISMSALIYLGVDSVTFCIAFCGCAELDIVKEKILNITPVFNKSGESTSVEEILLTNYKKLVDCVKHHQTIVRLINHLENAFHSYLLFQLCGSVGIICMSALKMMDSEELPTTMYKCIWYEQDVKFKRALCLAMICMSRPLMLRAGHYVQLSRPTFVSVRFYLANILDRNEREYPDIYLQVNI
;
A
#
# COMPACT_ATOMS: atom_id res chain seq x y z
N MET A 1 -2.67 14.37 10.87
CA MET A 1 -3.09 14.01 12.24
C MET A 1 -4.62 14.04 12.44
N GLY A 2 -5.38 14.92 11.76
CA GLY A 2 -6.86 14.95 11.82
C GLY A 2 -7.54 13.70 11.23
N ILE A 3 -7.11 13.26 10.06
CA ILE A 3 -7.66 12.05 9.38
C ILE A 3 -7.49 10.79 10.25
N VAL A 4 -6.37 10.67 10.98
CA VAL A 4 -6.13 9.52 11.87
C VAL A 4 -7.08 9.53 13.07
N LYS A 5 -7.39 10.70 13.63
CA LYS A 5 -8.39 10.85 14.71
C LYS A 5 -9.81 10.54 14.22
N GLU A 6 -10.12 10.94 13.00
CA GLU A 6 -11.43 10.70 12.38
C GLU A 6 -11.62 9.22 12.03
N ILE A 7 -10.57 8.57 11.48
CA ILE A 7 -10.54 7.11 11.30
C ILE A 7 -10.63 6.39 12.65
N LEU A 8 -9.91 6.85 13.69
CA LEU A 8 -10.03 6.25 15.03
C LEU A 8 -11.42 6.43 15.64
N SER A 9 -12.08 7.56 15.38
CA SER A 9 -13.44 7.83 15.85
C SER A 9 -14.46 6.96 15.12
N ILE A 10 -14.33 6.81 13.80
CA ILE A 10 -15.20 5.98 12.98
C ILE A 10 -15.02 4.49 13.34
N VAL A 11 -13.77 4.04 13.50
CA VAL A 11 -13.45 2.68 13.94
C VAL A 11 -13.91 2.44 15.38
N GLY A 12 -13.78 3.45 16.26
CA GLY A 12 -14.24 3.39 17.65
C GLY A 12 -15.76 3.27 17.78
N GLU A 13 -16.52 3.96 16.94
CA GLU A 13 -17.99 3.86 16.91
C GLU A 13 -18.47 2.54 16.28
N ASP A 14 -17.81 2.04 15.23
CA ASP A 14 -18.16 0.76 14.59
C ASP A 14 -17.83 -0.47 15.48
N ILE A 15 -16.81 -0.38 16.35
CA ILE A 15 -16.48 -1.44 17.32
C ILE A 15 -17.50 -1.48 18.47
N MET A 16 -18.12 -0.36 18.82
CA MET A 16 -19.07 -0.26 19.95
C MET A 16 -20.52 -0.54 19.56
N GLN A 17 -20.83 -0.61 18.27
CA GLN A 17 -22.12 -1.08 17.76
C GLN A 17 -22.10 -2.61 17.65
N PRO A 18 -23.06 -3.35 18.25
CA PRO A 18 -23.15 -4.79 18.09
C PRO A 18 -23.57 -5.13 16.65
N LYS A 19 -22.60 -5.21 15.73
CA LYS A 19 -22.80 -5.81 14.42
C LYS A 19 -22.86 -7.32 14.61
N ASN A 20 -24.02 -7.88 14.31
CA ASN A 20 -24.35 -9.31 14.39
C ASN A 20 -23.32 -10.27 13.73
N SER A 21 -22.42 -9.76 12.87
CA SER A 21 -21.36 -10.55 12.23
C SER A 21 -20.08 -10.74 13.05
N VAL A 22 -19.79 -9.90 14.05
CA VAL A 22 -18.62 -10.05 14.95
C VAL A 22 -18.99 -10.86 16.20
N GLN A 23 -20.27 -10.81 16.58
CA GLN A 23 -20.83 -11.49 17.74
C GLN A 23 -20.79 -13.03 17.65
N GLU A 24 -20.65 -13.58 16.44
CA GLU A 24 -20.66 -15.02 16.19
C GLU A 24 -19.27 -15.69 16.36
N ARG A 25 -18.19 -14.91 16.44
CA ARG A 25 -16.79 -15.43 16.49
C ARG A 25 -16.10 -15.33 17.84
N MET A 26 -16.68 -14.63 18.82
CA MET A 26 -16.06 -14.46 20.13
C MET A 26 -16.66 -15.48 21.10
N PRO A 27 -15.85 -16.31 21.81
CA PRO A 27 -16.35 -17.33 22.73
C PRO A 27 -16.97 -16.76 24.02
N VAL A 28 -17.27 -15.46 24.06
CA VAL A 28 -17.65 -14.74 25.28
C VAL A 28 -18.97 -14.01 25.06
N ASP A 29 -19.95 -14.32 25.90
CA ASP A 29 -21.30 -13.76 25.80
C ASP A 29 -21.32 -12.23 25.97
N PRO A 30 -22.01 -11.48 25.08
CA PRO A 30 -22.17 -10.03 25.15
C PRO A 30 -22.84 -9.51 26.43
N LYS A 31 -23.41 -10.42 27.23
CA LYS A 31 -24.16 -10.10 28.46
C LYS A 31 -23.25 -9.89 29.68
N LYS A 32 -21.95 -10.26 29.62
CA LYS A 32 -20.94 -9.92 30.65
C LYS A 32 -20.18 -8.65 30.27
N SER A 33 -20.73 -7.49 30.61
CA SER A 33 -20.22 -6.15 30.29
C SER A 33 -18.71 -5.96 30.54
N ILE A 34 -18.18 -6.49 31.65
CA ILE A 34 -16.74 -6.34 32.02
C ILE A 34 -15.80 -7.15 31.13
N GLN A 35 -16.12 -8.42 30.83
CA GLN A 35 -15.25 -9.28 30.01
C GLN A 35 -15.23 -8.82 28.54
N PHE A 36 -16.37 -8.34 28.03
CA PHE A 36 -16.45 -7.70 26.73
C PHE A 36 -15.55 -6.46 26.66
N CYS A 37 -15.63 -5.57 27.66
CA CYS A 37 -14.81 -4.35 27.71
C CYS A 37 -13.30 -4.65 27.73
N ILE A 38 -12.88 -5.66 28.50
CA ILE A 38 -11.47 -6.11 28.54
C ILE A 38 -11.03 -6.67 27.17
N GLY A 39 -11.87 -7.48 26.53
CA GLY A 39 -11.59 -8.04 25.21
C GLY A 39 -11.43 -6.96 24.14
N THR A 40 -12.35 -5.99 24.11
CA THR A 40 -12.29 -4.84 23.19
C THR A 40 -11.07 -3.96 23.46
N ALA A 41 -10.71 -3.71 24.73
CA ALA A 41 -9.49 -2.97 25.06
C ALA A 41 -8.23 -3.70 24.57
N PHE A 42 -8.16 -5.01 24.73
CA PHE A 42 -7.04 -5.82 24.25
C PHE A 42 -6.95 -5.83 22.72
N GLN A 43 -8.09 -5.90 22.03
CA GLN A 43 -8.15 -5.76 20.57
C GLN A 43 -7.63 -4.40 20.10
N LEU A 44 -8.06 -3.30 20.75
CA LEU A 44 -7.60 -1.96 20.41
C LEU A 44 -6.08 -1.79 20.60
N VAL A 45 -5.54 -2.32 21.71
CA VAL A 45 -4.09 -2.30 21.96
C VAL A 45 -3.34 -3.09 20.89
N THR A 46 -3.83 -4.29 20.55
CA THR A 46 -3.19 -5.15 19.55
C THR A 46 -3.20 -4.52 18.14
N ILE A 47 -4.32 -3.90 17.75
CA ILE A 47 -4.44 -3.17 16.47
C ILE A 47 -3.49 -1.97 16.46
N SER A 48 -3.42 -1.22 17.55
CA SER A 48 -2.54 -0.05 17.67
C SER A 48 -1.07 -0.44 17.60
N MET A 49 -0.67 -1.49 18.31
CA MET A 49 0.70 -2.02 18.27
C MET A 49 1.07 -2.50 16.86
N SER A 50 0.17 -3.25 16.20
CA SER A 50 0.38 -3.71 14.83
C SER A 50 0.58 -2.54 13.87
N ALA A 51 -0.26 -1.49 13.97
CA ALA A 51 -0.16 -0.30 13.13
C ALA A 51 1.16 0.44 13.32
N LEU A 52 1.66 0.56 14.56
CA LEU A 52 2.95 1.19 14.84
C LEU A 52 4.12 0.39 14.24
N ILE A 53 4.06 -0.95 14.30
CA ILE A 53 5.09 -1.82 13.71
C ILE A 53 5.11 -1.64 12.19
N TYR A 54 3.95 -1.72 11.52
CA TYR A 54 3.87 -1.53 10.06
C TYR A 54 4.36 -0.14 9.64
N LEU A 55 3.91 0.91 10.33
CA LEU A 55 4.35 2.28 10.05
C LEU A 55 5.86 2.45 10.25
N GLY A 56 6.43 1.81 11.28
CA GLY A 56 7.86 1.84 11.55
C GLY A 56 8.66 1.18 10.42
N VAL A 57 8.23 0.01 9.95
CA VAL A 57 8.88 -0.74 8.87
C VAL A 57 8.83 0.04 7.55
N ASP A 58 7.66 0.58 7.18
CA ASP A 58 7.50 1.42 5.99
C ASP A 58 8.39 2.65 6.06
N SER A 59 8.39 3.34 7.21
CA SER A 59 9.20 4.55 7.42
C SER A 59 10.69 4.27 7.26
N VAL A 60 11.22 3.20 7.87
CA VAL A 60 12.63 2.83 7.75
C VAL A 60 13.00 2.53 6.30
N THR A 61 12.15 1.80 5.57
CA THR A 61 12.36 1.47 4.17
C THR A 61 12.44 2.72 3.31
N PHE A 62 11.51 3.67 3.48
CA PHE A 62 11.52 4.94 2.75
C PHE A 62 12.71 5.82 3.15
N CYS A 63 13.08 5.87 4.43
CA CYS A 63 14.23 6.65 4.88
C CYS A 63 15.53 6.17 4.24
N ILE A 64 15.78 4.86 4.20
CA ILE A 64 17.01 4.31 3.60
C ILE A 64 17.05 4.57 2.09
N ALA A 65 15.93 4.36 1.39
CA ALA A 65 15.83 4.65 -0.03
C ALA A 65 16.09 6.15 -0.32
N PHE A 66 15.50 7.03 0.47
CA PHE A 66 15.69 8.48 0.34
C PHE A 66 17.12 8.91 0.64
N CYS A 67 17.74 8.37 1.70
CA CYS A 67 19.15 8.60 2.00
C CYS A 67 20.06 8.13 0.85
N GLY A 68 19.75 6.98 0.23
CA GLY A 68 20.48 6.51 -0.95
C GLY A 68 20.43 7.51 -2.10
N CYS A 69 19.26 8.08 -2.39
CA CYS A 69 19.11 9.15 -3.39
C CYS A 69 19.91 10.41 -3.01
N ALA A 70 19.83 10.85 -1.74
CA ALA A 70 20.53 12.04 -1.27
C ALA A 70 22.06 11.89 -1.37
N GLU A 71 22.61 10.74 -1.00
CA GLU A 71 24.05 10.47 -1.10
C GLU A 71 24.52 10.37 -2.57
N LEU A 72 23.67 9.90 -3.49
CA LEU A 72 23.98 9.93 -4.93
C LEU A 72 24.10 11.37 -5.44
N ASP A 73 23.22 12.28 -5.00
CA ASP A 73 23.30 13.69 -5.36
C ASP A 73 24.57 14.34 -4.81
N ILE A 74 24.98 14.01 -3.58
CA ILE A 74 26.25 14.48 -2.99
C ILE A 74 27.44 13.99 -3.80
N VAL A 75 27.46 12.72 -4.21
CA VAL A 75 28.52 12.17 -5.07
C VAL A 75 28.58 12.90 -6.41
N LYS A 76 27.43 13.15 -7.03
CA LYS A 76 27.33 13.91 -8.28
C LYS A 76 27.89 15.32 -8.13
N GLU A 77 27.53 16.02 -7.06
CA GLU A 77 28.03 17.37 -6.77
C GLU A 77 29.55 17.38 -6.57
N LYS A 78 30.11 16.39 -5.84
CA LYS A 78 31.57 16.26 -5.65
C LYS A 78 32.32 16.02 -6.96
N ILE A 79 31.74 15.25 -7.89
CA ILE A 79 32.31 15.02 -9.22
C ILE A 79 32.28 16.30 -10.07
N LEU A 80 31.18 17.05 -10.02
CA LEU A 80 31.06 18.32 -10.75
C LEU A 80 32.01 19.40 -10.23
N ASN A 81 32.32 19.38 -8.94
CA ASN A 81 33.22 20.34 -8.27
C ASN A 81 34.72 19.95 -8.33
N ILE A 82 35.13 19.06 -9.24
CA ILE A 82 36.54 18.74 -9.46
C ILE A 82 37.28 19.96 -10.02
N THR A 83 38.40 20.33 -9.39
CA THR A 83 39.17 21.53 -9.73
C THR A 83 39.82 21.41 -11.12
N PRO A 84 39.58 22.34 -12.06
CA PRO A 84 40.20 22.30 -13.37
C PRO A 84 41.70 22.61 -13.29
N VAL A 85 42.50 21.88 -14.05
CA VAL A 85 43.97 21.95 -14.02
C VAL A 85 44.51 23.24 -14.68
N PHE A 86 43.73 23.85 -15.58
CA PHE A 86 44.18 24.95 -16.43
C PHE A 86 44.36 26.32 -15.75
N ASN A 87 43.95 26.50 -14.49
CA ASN A 87 43.96 27.81 -13.82
C ASN A 87 45.26 28.18 -13.07
N LYS A 88 46.28 27.30 -13.02
CA LYS A 88 47.58 27.60 -12.36
C LYS A 88 48.74 27.51 -13.36
N SER A 89 48.86 28.51 -14.22
CA SER A 89 50.01 28.68 -15.12
C SER A 89 51.18 29.31 -14.35
N GLY A 90 52.05 28.50 -13.76
CA GLY A 90 53.32 29.03 -13.23
C GLY A 90 54.24 28.07 -12.46
N GLU A 91 53.71 27.04 -11.79
CA GLU A 91 54.52 26.23 -10.86
C GLU A 91 54.24 24.73 -11.02
N SER A 92 55.19 23.99 -11.61
CA SER A 92 55.07 22.56 -11.97
C SER A 92 54.70 21.67 -10.78
N THR A 93 55.24 21.96 -9.59
CA THR A 93 54.95 21.23 -8.34
C THR A 93 53.48 21.35 -7.92
N SER A 94 52.83 22.49 -8.18
CA SER A 94 51.43 22.72 -7.80
C SER A 94 50.42 21.99 -8.68
N VAL A 95 50.79 21.67 -9.92
CA VAL A 95 49.93 20.97 -10.89
C VAL A 95 49.83 19.48 -10.55
N GLU A 96 50.94 18.86 -10.15
CA GLU A 96 50.99 17.46 -9.76
C GLU A 96 50.18 17.21 -8.48
N GLU A 97 50.24 18.12 -7.50
CA GLU A 97 49.39 18.07 -6.28
C GLU A 97 47.89 18.16 -6.60
N ILE A 98 47.49 18.99 -7.58
CA ILE A 98 46.09 19.13 -8.00
C ILE A 98 45.61 17.84 -8.67
N LEU A 99 46.42 17.23 -9.54
CA LEU A 99 46.10 15.97 -10.20
C LEU A 99 45.94 14.83 -9.19
N LEU A 100 46.85 14.71 -8.22
CA LEU A 100 46.77 13.71 -7.17
C LEU A 100 45.51 13.92 -6.29
N THR A 101 45.19 15.16 -5.97
CA THR A 101 43.99 15.52 -5.18
C THR A 101 42.71 15.19 -5.92
N ASN A 102 42.63 15.51 -7.22
CA ASN A 102 41.47 15.20 -8.06
C ASN A 102 41.29 13.70 -8.24
N TYR A 103 42.37 12.96 -8.47
CA TYR A 103 42.34 11.50 -8.55
C TYR A 103 41.84 10.89 -7.23
N LYS A 104 42.33 11.37 -6.08
CA LYS A 104 41.87 10.91 -4.77
C LYS A 104 40.38 11.19 -4.55
N LYS A 105 39.90 12.40 -4.88
CA LYS A 105 38.47 12.76 -4.82
C LYS A 105 37.62 11.82 -5.68
N LEU A 106 38.08 11.50 -6.89
CA LEU A 106 37.37 10.59 -7.79
C LEU A 106 37.30 9.17 -7.21
N VAL A 107 38.41 8.65 -6.67
CA VAL A 107 38.45 7.33 -6.02
C VAL A 107 37.50 7.28 -4.82
N ASP A 108 37.46 8.33 -4.01
CA ASP A 108 36.55 8.41 -2.86
C ASP A 108 35.08 8.47 -3.31
N CYS A 109 34.77 9.18 -4.40
CA CYS A 109 33.44 9.19 -4.99
C CYS A 109 33.02 7.80 -5.50
N VAL A 110 33.92 7.06 -6.16
CA VAL A 110 33.65 5.70 -6.63
C VAL A 110 33.41 4.74 -5.46
N LYS A 111 34.22 4.81 -4.40
CA LYS A 111 34.03 4.01 -3.18
C LYS A 111 32.72 4.33 -2.48
N HIS A 112 32.37 5.62 -2.42
CA HIS A 112 31.11 6.06 -1.85
C HIS A 112 29.93 5.49 -2.65
N HIS A 113 29.94 5.63 -3.99
CA HIS A 113 28.91 5.09 -4.86
C HIS A 113 28.74 3.57 -4.70
N GLN A 114 29.84 2.81 -4.64
CA GLN A 114 29.80 1.37 -4.37
C GLN A 114 29.15 1.04 -3.02
N THR A 115 29.33 1.89 -2.01
CA THR A 115 28.72 1.73 -0.69
C THR A 115 27.21 1.96 -0.74
N ILE A 116 26.75 2.96 -1.50
CA ILE A 116 25.32 3.22 -1.74
C ILE A 116 24.66 2.01 -2.44
N VAL A 117 25.30 1.48 -3.49
CA VAL A 117 24.77 0.31 -4.22
C VAL A 117 24.63 -0.90 -3.30
N ARG A 118 25.61 -1.14 -2.42
CA ARG A 118 25.53 -2.21 -1.41
C ARG A 118 24.38 -1.97 -0.43
N LEU A 119 24.19 -0.74 0.04
CA LEU A 119 23.10 -0.38 0.95
C LEU A 119 21.73 -0.65 0.32
N ILE A 120 21.52 -0.25 -0.93
CA ILE A 120 20.27 -0.48 -1.66
C ILE A 120 20.04 -1.99 -1.87
N ASN A 121 21.08 -2.75 -2.23
CA ASN A 121 20.96 -4.20 -2.38
C ASN A 121 20.62 -4.89 -1.04
N HIS A 122 21.14 -4.41 0.09
CA HIS A 122 20.74 -4.90 1.40
C HIS A 122 19.29 -4.56 1.74
N LEU A 123 18.83 -3.34 1.41
CA LEU A 123 17.45 -2.93 1.56
C LEU A 123 16.51 -3.84 0.76
N GLU A 124 16.82 -4.07 -0.52
CA GLU A 124 16.03 -4.92 -1.40
C GLU A 124 15.96 -6.35 -0.86
N ASN A 125 17.10 -6.96 -0.52
CA ASN A 125 17.12 -8.32 0.02
C ASN A 125 16.37 -8.44 1.35
N ALA A 126 16.38 -7.41 2.20
CA ALA A 126 15.66 -7.42 3.47
C ALA A 126 14.14 -7.25 3.28
N PHE A 127 13.71 -6.37 2.37
CA PHE A 127 12.31 -5.94 2.28
C PHE A 127 11.56 -6.41 1.01
N HIS A 128 12.19 -7.13 0.07
CA HIS A 128 11.55 -7.58 -1.17
C HIS A 128 10.23 -8.34 -0.93
N SER A 129 10.24 -9.30 0.00
CA SER A 129 9.06 -10.10 0.35
C SER A 129 7.98 -9.24 1.03
N TYR A 130 8.41 -8.34 1.91
CA TYR A 130 7.51 -7.39 2.58
C TYR A 130 6.81 -6.47 1.59
N LEU A 131 7.56 -5.87 0.65
CA LEU A 131 7.02 -4.99 -0.39
C LEU A 131 6.02 -5.74 -1.29
N LEU A 132 6.33 -6.99 -1.66
CA LEU A 132 5.42 -7.82 -2.45
C LEU A 132 4.11 -8.06 -1.70
N PHE A 133 4.18 -8.48 -0.42
CA PHE A 133 2.99 -8.72 0.38
C PHE A 133 2.16 -7.45 0.58
N GLN A 134 2.82 -6.31 0.80
CA GLN A 134 2.17 -5.01 0.97
C GLN A 134 1.45 -4.56 -0.32
N LEU A 135 2.06 -4.76 -1.49
CA LEU A 135 1.45 -4.44 -2.78
C LEU A 135 0.26 -5.37 -3.08
N CYS A 136 0.42 -6.68 -2.91
CA CYS A 136 -0.67 -7.64 -3.11
C CYS A 136 -1.82 -7.41 -2.13
N GLY A 137 -1.50 -7.16 -0.85
CA GLY A 137 -2.47 -6.88 0.20
C GLY A 137 -3.26 -5.61 -0.05
N SER A 138 -2.58 -4.50 -0.40
CA SER A 138 -3.25 -3.23 -0.70
C SER A 138 -4.14 -3.32 -1.93
N VAL A 139 -3.67 -3.93 -3.03
CA VAL A 139 -4.50 -4.19 -4.22
C VAL A 139 -5.70 -5.07 -3.87
N GLY A 140 -5.49 -6.14 -3.10
CA GLY A 140 -6.56 -7.03 -2.65
C GLY A 140 -7.64 -6.29 -1.84
N ILE A 141 -7.22 -5.47 -0.86
CA ILE A 141 -8.14 -4.66 -0.05
C ILE A 141 -8.91 -3.66 -0.93
N ILE A 142 -8.23 -2.97 -1.84
CA ILE A 142 -8.87 -2.02 -2.77
C ILE A 142 -9.88 -2.73 -3.66
N CYS A 143 -9.52 -3.88 -4.23
CA CYS A 143 -10.40 -4.67 -5.07
C CYS A 143 -11.64 -5.18 -4.32
N MET A 144 -11.45 -5.72 -3.12
CA MET A 144 -12.56 -6.20 -2.28
C MET A 144 -13.47 -5.06 -1.84
N SER A 145 -12.90 -3.92 -1.48
CA SER A 145 -13.66 -2.72 -1.10
C SER A 145 -14.48 -2.20 -2.29
N ALA A 146 -13.87 -2.14 -3.48
CA ALA A 146 -14.57 -1.76 -4.71
C ALA A 146 -15.71 -2.73 -5.03
N LEU A 147 -15.49 -4.04 -4.96
CA LEU A 147 -16.56 -5.04 -5.18
C LEU A 147 -17.71 -4.87 -4.18
N LYS A 148 -17.40 -4.66 -2.90
CA LYS A 148 -18.43 -4.42 -1.87
C LYS A 148 -19.22 -3.14 -2.12
N MET A 149 -18.57 -2.08 -2.60
CA MET A 149 -19.26 -0.85 -2.98
C MET A 149 -20.17 -1.07 -4.20
N MET A 150 -19.79 -1.93 -5.13
CA MET A 150 -20.65 -2.28 -6.25
C MET A 150 -21.90 -3.08 -5.85
N ASP A 151 -21.78 -3.98 -4.87
CA ASP A 151 -22.94 -4.72 -4.35
C ASP A 151 -23.99 -3.79 -3.70
N SER A 152 -23.60 -2.56 -3.32
CA SER A 152 -24.54 -1.54 -2.85
C SER A 152 -25.57 -1.12 -3.90
N GLU A 153 -25.31 -1.35 -5.20
CA GLU A 153 -26.27 -1.10 -6.28
C GLU A 153 -27.51 -2.00 -6.18
N GLU A 154 -27.45 -3.09 -5.41
CA GLU A 154 -28.57 -4.01 -5.16
C GLU A 154 -29.40 -3.62 -3.91
N LEU A 155 -29.01 -2.54 -3.20
CA LEU A 155 -29.76 -2.01 -2.05
C LEU A 155 -31.18 -1.56 -2.41
N PRO A 156 -31.44 -0.85 -3.54
CA PRO A 156 -32.81 -0.50 -3.94
C PRO A 156 -33.68 -1.74 -4.15
N THR A 157 -33.14 -2.80 -4.75
CA THR A 157 -33.84 -4.08 -4.97
C THR A 157 -34.14 -4.79 -3.66
N THR A 158 -33.23 -4.73 -2.69
CA THR A 158 -33.42 -5.32 -1.36
C THR A 158 -34.44 -4.53 -0.55
N MET A 159 -34.40 -3.20 -0.60
CA MET A 159 -35.41 -2.32 -0.02
C MET A 159 -36.79 -2.55 -0.64
N TYR A 160 -36.87 -2.80 -1.94
CA TYR A 160 -38.12 -3.13 -2.61
C TYR A 160 -38.73 -4.46 -2.14
N LYS A 161 -37.88 -5.45 -1.78
CA LYS A 161 -38.30 -6.75 -1.23
C LYS A 161 -38.75 -6.71 0.23
N CYS A 162 -38.57 -5.60 0.94
CA CYS A 162 -39.04 -5.51 2.33
C CYS A 162 -40.58 -5.48 2.38
N ILE A 163 -41.16 -5.77 3.54
CA ILE A 163 -42.62 -5.79 3.76
C ILE A 163 -43.17 -4.35 3.83
N TRP A 164 -42.94 -3.54 2.80
CA TRP A 164 -43.27 -2.12 2.76
C TRP A 164 -44.79 -1.86 2.64
N TYR A 165 -45.55 -2.84 2.15
CA TYR A 165 -46.99 -2.72 1.92
C TYR A 165 -47.80 -2.67 3.22
N GLU A 166 -47.33 -3.33 4.30
CA GLU A 166 -47.95 -3.34 5.64
C GLU A 166 -47.60 -2.10 6.49
N GLN A 167 -46.75 -1.18 6.00
CA GLN A 167 -46.24 -0.05 6.78
C GLN A 167 -47.00 1.27 6.54
N ASP A 168 -46.78 2.22 7.46
CA ASP A 168 -47.42 3.55 7.48
C ASP A 168 -47.06 4.41 6.24
N VAL A 169 -47.93 5.36 5.89
CA VAL A 169 -47.81 6.22 4.69
C VAL A 169 -46.53 7.08 4.74
N LYS A 170 -46.09 7.46 5.95
CA LYS A 170 -44.81 8.17 6.15
C LYS A 170 -43.61 7.29 5.81
N PHE A 171 -43.64 6.00 6.19
CA PHE A 171 -42.57 5.03 5.89
C PHE A 171 -42.49 4.76 4.38
N LYS A 172 -43.63 4.60 3.70
CA LYS A 172 -43.69 4.39 2.25
C LYS A 172 -43.06 5.56 1.46
N ARG A 173 -43.33 6.80 1.88
CA ARG A 173 -42.73 8.00 1.27
C ARG A 173 -41.22 8.08 1.52
N ALA A 174 -40.78 7.79 2.74
CA ALA A 174 -39.36 7.75 3.09
C ALA A 174 -38.62 6.65 2.31
N LEU A 175 -39.22 5.46 2.17
CA LEU A 175 -38.67 4.35 1.41
C LEU A 175 -38.50 4.69 -0.09
N CYS A 176 -39.48 5.37 -0.68
CA CYS A 176 -39.41 5.79 -2.08
C CYS A 176 -38.25 6.78 -2.32
N LEU A 177 -38.12 7.79 -1.46
CA LEU A 177 -37.00 8.74 -1.49
C LEU A 177 -35.65 8.04 -1.25
N ALA A 178 -35.61 7.10 -0.30
CA ALA A 178 -34.44 6.29 0.02
C ALA A 178 -34.00 5.43 -1.18
N MET A 179 -34.93 4.77 -1.88
CA MET A 179 -34.64 4.00 -3.11
C MET A 179 -34.10 4.88 -4.23
N ILE A 180 -34.67 6.07 -4.45
CA ILE A 180 -34.19 7.01 -5.48
C ILE A 180 -32.79 7.53 -5.12
N CYS A 181 -32.54 7.89 -3.87
CA CYS A 181 -31.24 8.38 -3.41
C CYS A 181 -30.16 7.29 -3.47
N MET A 182 -30.50 6.04 -3.10
CA MET A 182 -29.57 4.91 -3.11
C MET A 182 -29.41 4.25 -4.48
N SER A 183 -30.19 4.64 -5.49
CA SER A 183 -29.97 4.23 -6.88
C SER A 183 -28.80 4.97 -7.55
N ARG A 184 -28.11 5.86 -6.83
CA ARG A 184 -26.88 6.51 -7.30
C ARG A 184 -25.69 5.60 -6.97
N PRO A 185 -25.01 5.04 -7.99
CA PRO A 185 -23.91 4.11 -7.74
C PRO A 185 -22.72 4.83 -7.09
N LEU A 186 -22.21 4.26 -5.99
CA LEU A 186 -20.98 4.69 -5.32
C LEU A 186 -19.77 4.28 -6.17
N MET A 187 -19.47 5.08 -7.21
CA MET A 187 -18.42 4.77 -8.19
C MET A 187 -17.05 5.26 -7.71
N LEU A 188 -16.17 4.34 -7.33
CA LEU A 188 -14.75 4.63 -7.15
C LEU A 188 -14.08 4.85 -8.51
N ARG A 189 -13.61 6.08 -8.73
CA ARG A 189 -12.81 6.44 -9.92
C ARG A 189 -11.34 6.52 -9.53
N ALA A 190 -10.51 5.64 -10.09
CA ALA A 190 -9.05 5.77 -10.00
C ALA A 190 -8.60 6.98 -10.82
N GLY A 191 -8.14 8.04 -10.13
CA GLY A 191 -7.64 9.27 -10.73
C GLY A 191 -8.64 10.04 -11.59
N HIS A 192 -9.95 9.81 -11.45
CA HIS A 192 -11.02 10.34 -12.34
C HIS A 192 -11.04 9.77 -13.77
N TYR A 193 -10.02 9.02 -14.20
CA TYR A 193 -9.92 8.47 -15.55
C TYR A 193 -10.54 7.07 -15.69
N VAL A 194 -10.40 6.21 -14.67
CA VAL A 194 -10.84 4.82 -14.76
C VAL A 194 -11.87 4.52 -13.68
N GLN A 195 -13.08 4.16 -14.09
CA GLN A 195 -14.09 3.62 -13.20
C GLN A 195 -13.74 2.18 -12.84
N LEU A 196 -13.60 1.90 -11.55
CA LEU A 196 -13.50 0.53 -11.04
C LEU A 196 -14.92 -0.06 -11.08
N SER A 197 -15.18 -0.92 -12.06
CA SER A 197 -16.48 -1.58 -12.25
C SER A 197 -16.32 -3.09 -12.44
N ARG A 198 -17.40 -3.87 -12.23
CA ARG A 198 -17.51 -5.34 -12.42
C ARG A 198 -16.85 -5.80 -13.73
N PRO A 199 -17.07 -5.16 -14.90
CA PRO A 199 -16.37 -5.54 -16.13
C PRO A 199 -14.87 -5.25 -16.10
N THR A 200 -14.41 -4.18 -15.44
CA THR A 200 -12.97 -3.92 -15.23
C THR A 200 -12.33 -5.04 -14.40
N PHE A 201 -13.00 -5.51 -13.34
CA PHE A 201 -12.51 -6.59 -12.48
C PHE A 201 -12.49 -7.94 -13.21
N VAL A 202 -13.54 -8.28 -13.96
CA VAL A 202 -13.58 -9.48 -14.81
C VAL A 202 -12.50 -9.42 -15.88
N SER A 203 -12.28 -8.25 -16.49
CA SER A 203 -11.22 -8.07 -17.48
C SER A 203 -9.82 -8.27 -16.87
N VAL A 204 -9.54 -7.70 -15.70
CA VAL A 204 -8.24 -7.88 -15.02
C VAL A 204 -8.02 -9.34 -14.62
N ARG A 205 -9.04 -10.00 -14.06
CA ARG A 205 -8.96 -11.43 -13.71
C ARG A 205 -8.77 -12.30 -14.95
N PHE A 206 -9.47 -12.01 -16.05
CA PHE A 206 -9.34 -12.73 -17.32
C PHE A 206 -7.97 -12.49 -17.98
N TYR A 207 -7.42 -11.28 -17.85
CA TYR A 207 -6.07 -10.96 -18.32
C TYR A 207 -5.00 -11.71 -17.52
N LEU A 208 -5.11 -11.70 -16.18
CA LEU A 208 -4.19 -12.44 -15.31
C LEU A 208 -4.30 -13.95 -15.51
N ALA A 209 -5.51 -14.49 -15.67
CA ALA A 209 -5.73 -15.90 -15.98
C ALA A 209 -5.13 -16.29 -17.34
N ASN A 210 -5.27 -15.45 -18.37
CA ASN A 210 -4.63 -15.67 -19.67
C ASN A 210 -3.11 -15.56 -19.60
N ILE A 211 -2.55 -14.67 -18.77
CA ILE A 211 -1.10 -14.54 -18.60
C ILE A 211 -0.55 -15.75 -17.84
N LEU A 212 -1.23 -16.23 -16.80
CA LEU A 212 -0.84 -17.44 -16.08
C LEU A 212 -0.96 -18.69 -16.98
N ASP A 213 -2.03 -18.80 -17.77
CA ASP A 213 -2.22 -19.89 -18.75
C ASP A 213 -1.23 -19.84 -19.93
N ARG A 214 -0.75 -18.65 -20.29
CA ARG A 214 0.38 -18.48 -21.22
C ARG A 214 1.70 -18.91 -20.59
N ASN A 215 1.94 -18.51 -19.34
CA ASN A 215 3.18 -18.82 -18.64
C ASN A 215 3.31 -20.32 -18.33
N GLU A 216 2.20 -21.02 -18.03
CA GLU A 216 2.16 -22.49 -17.88
C GLU A 216 2.35 -23.24 -19.20
N ARG A 217 1.97 -22.65 -20.35
CA ARG A 217 2.20 -23.27 -21.67
C ARG A 217 3.59 -23.06 -22.25
N GLU A 218 4.34 -22.08 -21.76
CA GLU A 218 5.67 -21.74 -22.29
C GLU A 218 6.82 -22.45 -21.53
N TYR A 219 6.53 -23.14 -20.42
CA TYR A 219 7.52 -23.86 -19.59
C TYR A 219 7.13 -25.30 -19.13
N PRO A 220 6.63 -26.20 -19.99
CA PRO A 220 6.49 -27.62 -19.62
C PRO A 220 7.83 -28.41 -19.63
N ASP A 221 8.90 -27.90 -20.26
CA ASP A 221 10.07 -28.72 -20.63
C ASP A 221 11.37 -28.47 -19.84
N ILE A 222 11.40 -27.58 -18.83
CA ILE A 222 12.67 -27.30 -18.10
C ILE A 222 12.87 -28.24 -16.88
N TYR A 223 11.81 -28.86 -16.36
CA TYR A 223 11.93 -29.78 -15.22
C TYR A 223 12.35 -31.22 -15.60
N LEU A 224 12.50 -31.55 -16.89
CA LEU A 224 12.84 -32.90 -17.35
C LEU A 224 14.23 -33.04 -18.01
N GLN A 225 15.05 -31.98 -18.05
CA GLN A 225 16.39 -31.98 -18.69
C GLN A 225 17.57 -31.83 -17.71
N VAL A 226 17.36 -31.98 -16.39
CA VAL A 226 18.45 -32.11 -15.41
C VAL A 226 18.44 -33.50 -14.80
N ASN A 227 18.64 -34.51 -15.65
CA ASN A 227 19.06 -35.83 -15.21
C ASN A 227 19.83 -36.56 -16.33
N ILE A 228 21.01 -36.03 -16.67
CA ILE A 228 22.19 -36.75 -17.17
C ILE A 228 23.42 -36.09 -16.54
#